data_AF-A0A1Y0ET05-F1
#
_entry.id   AF-A0A1Y0ET05-F1
#
_cell.length_a   1.000
_cell.length_b   1.000
_cell.length_c   1.000
_cell.angle_alpha   90.00
_cell.angle_beta   90.00
_cell.angle_gamma   90.00
#
_symmetry.space_group_name_H-M   'P 1'
#
loop_
_entity.id
_entity.type
_entity.pdbx_description
1 polymer ?
#
loop_
_entity_poly.entity_id
_entity_poly.type
_entity_poly.pdbx_seq_one_letter_code
_entity_poly.pdbx_strand_id
1 'polypeptide(L)'
;MLLEAKRVLELQGSNVLWVNMQSLRSLGAPHAFLTVALRICDLILGAYASRPDSSQGHESLKLLRATIEQRFQPNAASLDDVALLVPQLQQVCARFCLQSGSSLFIFLDDIHYVKSSDAPKFLDLIHGVTRDCPVWLKVAGIQHQTRWFIPDPPTGLQTGHDAAIINLDVTLEQPEKAKIFLEKILRGYAEESNALPLSGVVSASAIDRLVLASGGVPRDFLTLCAASLQTARQRSNAKTVGVQDVNNAAGIISQTKQQELEDDAAATSGRSAILVASLNIVRDFLLSDQQITFFRIEFRDKELHQGEYRALQALADLRMIHLINASLSDPHHAGKRSEVYLLDLSQYSGSRLKQNLYVLDFEKGHMVLKRTRSSEPARVGDTVLKLVSLLRRAPMLNLDRLSDSILPAHDL
;
A
#
# COMPACT_ATOMS: atom_id res chain seq x y z
N MET A 1 10.45 -1.88 -6.83
CA MET A 1 11.52 -2.13 -5.83
C MET A 1 11.88 -3.61 -5.73
N LEU A 2 10.90 -4.53 -5.63
CA LEU A 2 11.17 -5.97 -5.61
C LEU A 2 11.84 -6.50 -6.89
N LEU A 3 11.45 -6.01 -8.07
CA LEU A 3 12.05 -6.40 -9.35
C LEU A 3 13.56 -6.07 -9.44
N GLU A 4 13.95 -4.92 -8.90
CA GLU A 4 15.36 -4.50 -8.88
C GLU A 4 16.17 -5.34 -7.89
N ALA A 5 15.60 -5.64 -6.71
CA ALA A 5 16.21 -6.58 -5.78
C ALA A 5 16.40 -7.97 -6.41
N LYS A 6 15.38 -8.46 -7.14
CA LYS A 6 15.48 -9.70 -7.93
C LYS A 6 16.64 -9.63 -8.92
N ARG A 7 16.72 -8.56 -9.72
CA ARG A 7 17.80 -8.37 -10.72
C ARG A 7 19.20 -8.40 -10.08
N VAL A 8 19.37 -7.71 -8.96
CA VAL A 8 20.66 -7.68 -8.22
C VAL A 8 21.01 -9.08 -7.68
N LEU A 9 20.04 -9.81 -7.13
CA LEU A 9 20.25 -11.17 -6.63
C LEU A 9 20.60 -12.17 -7.75
N GLU A 10 19.93 -12.05 -8.89
CA GLU A 10 20.23 -12.85 -10.09
C GLU A 10 21.66 -12.58 -10.59
N LEU A 11 22.09 -11.31 -10.61
CA LEU A 11 23.47 -10.94 -10.96
C LEU A 11 24.51 -11.47 -9.95
N GLN A 12 24.13 -11.63 -8.69
CA GLN A 12 24.96 -12.23 -7.65
C GLN A 12 24.96 -13.78 -7.69
N GLY A 13 24.26 -14.39 -8.65
CA GLY A 13 24.20 -15.85 -8.80
C GLY A 13 23.25 -16.54 -7.81
N SER A 14 22.35 -15.79 -7.17
CA SER A 14 21.32 -16.38 -6.29
C SER A 14 20.18 -16.97 -7.10
N ASN A 15 19.53 -18.00 -6.55
CA ASN A 15 18.34 -18.59 -7.16
C ASN A 15 17.11 -17.80 -6.72
N VAL A 16 16.31 -17.31 -7.67
CA VAL A 16 15.17 -16.43 -7.36
C VAL A 16 13.88 -16.98 -7.95
N LEU A 17 12.89 -17.22 -7.08
CA LEU A 17 11.52 -17.49 -7.47
C LEU A 17 10.67 -16.23 -7.30
N TRP A 18 10.02 -15.80 -8.37
CA TRP A 18 9.03 -14.72 -8.34
C TRP A 18 7.62 -15.27 -8.57
N VAL A 19 6.70 -14.99 -7.64
CA VAL A 19 5.30 -15.39 -7.72
C VAL A 19 4.42 -14.15 -7.68
N ASN A 20 3.67 -13.92 -8.76
CA ASN A 20 2.56 -12.97 -8.74
C ASN A 20 1.34 -13.67 -8.15
N MET A 21 0.92 -13.28 -6.95
CA MET A 21 -0.20 -13.91 -6.26
C MET A 21 -1.56 -13.60 -6.90
N GLN A 22 -1.65 -12.58 -7.76
CA GLN A 22 -2.86 -12.28 -8.53
C GLN A 22 -3.27 -13.45 -9.43
N SER A 23 -2.32 -14.19 -10.01
CA SER A 23 -2.62 -15.38 -10.82
C SER A 23 -3.19 -16.53 -9.98
N LEU A 24 -3.06 -16.47 -8.65
CA LEU A 24 -3.54 -17.47 -7.71
C LEU A 24 -4.77 -16.99 -6.92
N ARG A 25 -5.33 -15.82 -7.25
CA ARG A 25 -6.43 -15.17 -6.50
C ARG A 25 -7.68 -16.04 -6.28
N SER A 26 -7.95 -16.92 -7.23
CA SER A 26 -9.14 -17.80 -7.18
C SER A 26 -8.87 -19.11 -6.43
N LEU A 27 -7.61 -19.40 -6.07
CA LEU A 27 -7.23 -20.61 -5.37
C LEU A 27 -7.37 -20.44 -3.86
N GLY A 28 -7.75 -21.51 -3.18
CA GLY A 28 -7.60 -21.60 -1.72
C GLY A 28 -6.14 -21.79 -1.32
N ALA A 29 -5.84 -21.62 -0.03
CA ALA A 29 -4.48 -21.77 0.51
C ALA A 29 -3.78 -23.08 0.10
N PRO A 30 -4.42 -24.28 0.13
CA PRO A 30 -3.77 -25.52 -0.28
C PRO A 30 -3.29 -25.52 -1.73
N HIS A 31 -4.16 -25.15 -2.67
CA HIS A 31 -3.80 -25.13 -4.10
C HIS A 31 -2.82 -24.01 -4.44
N ALA A 32 -2.93 -22.85 -3.78
CA ALA A 32 -1.93 -21.79 -3.90
C ALA A 32 -0.55 -22.28 -3.44
N PHE A 33 -0.48 -22.97 -2.30
CA PHE A 33 0.75 -23.58 -1.79
C PHE A 33 1.32 -24.62 -2.76
N LEU A 34 0.50 -25.58 -3.23
CA LEU A 34 0.96 -26.59 -4.20
C LEU A 34 1.51 -25.97 -5.47
N THR A 35 0.88 -24.90 -5.97
CA THR A 35 1.36 -24.16 -7.15
C THR A 35 2.75 -23.56 -6.90
N VAL A 36 2.96 -22.92 -5.75
CA VAL A 36 4.27 -22.37 -5.40
C VAL A 36 5.30 -23.46 -5.16
N ALA A 37 4.91 -24.56 -4.51
CA ALA A 37 5.76 -25.72 -4.27
C ALA A 37 6.28 -26.35 -5.57
N LEU A 38 5.41 -26.52 -6.58
CA LEU A 38 5.83 -26.99 -7.90
C LEU A 38 6.87 -26.06 -8.53
N ARG A 39 6.65 -24.74 -8.45
CA ARG A 39 7.58 -23.76 -9.02
C ARG A 39 8.92 -23.72 -8.28
N ILE A 40 8.93 -23.97 -6.97
CA ILE A 40 10.17 -24.17 -6.20
C ILE A 40 10.90 -25.40 -6.74
N CYS A 41 10.21 -26.53 -6.90
CA CYS A 41 10.79 -27.75 -7.47
C CYS A 41 11.38 -27.53 -8.86
N ASP A 42 10.63 -26.85 -9.76
CA ASP A 42 11.06 -26.56 -11.12
C ASP A 42 12.31 -25.68 -11.15
N LEU A 43 12.38 -24.64 -10.30
CA LEU A 43 13.55 -23.78 -10.18
C LEU A 43 14.79 -24.58 -9.76
N ILE A 44 14.65 -25.42 -8.74
CA ILE A 44 15.76 -26.25 -8.25
C ILE A 44 16.19 -27.28 -9.30
N LEU A 45 15.25 -27.93 -10.00
CA LEU A 45 15.55 -28.87 -11.08
C LEU A 45 16.31 -28.19 -12.23
N GLY A 46 15.88 -26.98 -12.62
CA GLY A 46 16.56 -26.19 -13.64
C GLY A 46 17.99 -25.84 -13.23
N ALA A 47 18.20 -25.48 -11.95
CA ALA A 47 19.54 -25.22 -11.42
C ALA A 47 20.42 -26.48 -11.43
N TYR A 48 19.87 -27.67 -11.15
CA TYR A 48 20.62 -28.93 -11.25
C TYR A 48 20.95 -29.35 -12.68
N ALA A 49 20.10 -29.02 -13.68
CA ALA A 49 20.39 -29.38 -15.07
C ALA A 49 21.71 -28.76 -15.60
N SER A 50 22.15 -27.67 -14.98
CA SER A 50 23.44 -27.03 -15.27
C SER A 50 24.65 -27.73 -14.63
N ARG A 51 24.45 -28.79 -13.84
CA ARG A 51 25.47 -29.45 -13.02
C ARG A 51 25.58 -30.96 -13.31
N PRO A 52 26.79 -31.47 -13.60
CA PRO A 52 26.97 -32.88 -13.99
C PRO A 52 26.90 -33.91 -12.85
N ASP A 53 26.84 -33.50 -11.57
CA ASP A 53 27.27 -34.37 -10.45
C ASP A 53 26.26 -34.56 -9.30
N SER A 54 24.96 -34.43 -9.54
CA SER A 54 23.95 -34.53 -8.46
C SER A 54 22.86 -35.56 -8.75
N SER A 55 23.16 -36.85 -8.67
CA SER A 55 22.16 -37.89 -8.98
C SER A 55 21.10 -38.09 -7.89
N GLN A 56 21.49 -38.25 -6.61
CA GLN A 56 20.53 -38.60 -5.54
C GLN A 56 19.59 -37.44 -5.15
N GLY A 57 20.10 -36.22 -5.03
CA GLY A 57 19.27 -35.05 -4.68
C GLY A 57 18.26 -34.71 -5.78
N HIS A 58 18.67 -34.88 -7.04
CA HIS A 58 17.85 -34.63 -8.21
C HIS A 58 16.71 -35.64 -8.36
N GLU A 59 16.97 -36.93 -8.16
CA GLU A 59 15.92 -37.97 -8.21
C GLU A 59 14.91 -37.82 -7.05
N SER A 60 15.40 -37.52 -5.83
CA SER A 60 14.51 -37.24 -4.68
C SER A 60 13.58 -36.06 -4.96
N LEU A 61 14.10 -35.01 -5.59
CA LEU A 61 13.34 -33.83 -5.97
C LEU A 61 12.32 -34.12 -7.09
N LYS A 62 12.67 -34.93 -8.10
CA LYS A 62 11.72 -35.38 -9.12
C LYS A 62 10.55 -36.15 -8.52
N LEU A 63 10.83 -37.06 -7.58
CA LEU A 63 9.80 -37.83 -6.90
C LEU A 63 8.88 -36.93 -6.06
N LEU A 64 9.45 -35.99 -5.31
CA LEU A 64 8.67 -35.01 -4.56
C LEU A 64 7.80 -34.17 -5.49
N ARG A 65 8.36 -33.65 -6.59
CA ARG A 65 7.61 -32.89 -7.60
C ARG A 65 6.43 -33.70 -8.15
N ALA A 66 6.65 -34.96 -8.53
CA ALA A 66 5.58 -35.84 -9.01
C ALA A 66 4.50 -36.09 -7.94
N THR A 67 4.90 -36.20 -6.66
CA THR A 67 3.97 -36.33 -5.52
C THR A 67 3.12 -35.07 -5.35
N ILE A 68 3.71 -33.88 -5.53
CA ILE A 68 2.99 -32.60 -5.48
C ILE A 68 2.00 -32.50 -6.65
N GLU A 69 2.40 -32.90 -7.87
CA GLU A 69 1.52 -32.91 -9.06
C GLU A 69 0.32 -33.84 -8.86
N GLN A 70 0.53 -35.04 -8.30
CA GLN A 70 -0.55 -35.98 -8.01
C GLN A 70 -1.58 -35.43 -7.00
N ARG A 71 -1.14 -34.55 -6.10
CA ARG A 71 -2.00 -33.86 -5.12
C ARG A 71 -2.69 -32.62 -5.67
N PHE A 72 -2.34 -32.19 -6.89
CA PHE A 72 -3.01 -31.11 -7.61
C PHE A 72 -4.33 -31.59 -8.23
N GLN A 73 -5.21 -32.19 -7.42
CA GLN A 73 -6.55 -32.58 -7.84
C GLN A 73 -7.54 -31.44 -7.56
N PRO A 74 -8.47 -31.14 -8.49
CA PRO A 74 -9.32 -29.95 -8.42
C PRO A 74 -10.23 -29.87 -7.17
N ASN A 75 -10.50 -30.98 -6.47
CA ASN A 75 -11.49 -31.04 -5.37
C ASN A 75 -11.00 -31.63 -4.04
N ALA A 76 -9.70 -31.89 -3.82
CA ALA A 76 -9.29 -32.81 -2.74
C ALA A 76 -8.13 -32.40 -1.81
N ALA A 77 -7.40 -31.31 -2.06
CA ALA A 77 -6.27 -30.96 -1.19
C ALA A 77 -6.76 -30.21 0.07
N SER A 78 -6.82 -30.90 1.21
CA SER A 78 -7.00 -30.22 2.51
C SER A 78 -5.71 -29.54 2.96
N LEU A 79 -5.81 -28.63 3.94
CA LEU A 79 -4.64 -27.99 4.55
C LEU A 79 -3.72 -29.02 5.21
N ASP A 80 -4.29 -30.01 5.91
CA ASP A 80 -3.54 -31.06 6.60
C ASP A 80 -2.78 -31.94 5.60
N ASP A 81 -3.41 -32.25 4.45
CA ASP A 81 -2.76 -33.04 3.40
C ASP A 81 -1.54 -32.32 2.86
N VAL A 82 -1.65 -31.03 2.55
CA VAL A 82 -0.52 -30.28 1.99
C VAL A 82 0.55 -29.96 3.04
N ALA A 83 0.18 -29.85 4.32
CA ALA A 83 1.12 -29.64 5.41
C ALA A 83 2.17 -30.77 5.53
N LEU A 84 1.80 -32.01 5.17
CA LEU A 84 2.73 -33.15 5.13
C LEU A 84 3.86 -32.99 4.10
N LEU A 85 3.70 -32.09 3.12
CA LEU A 85 4.73 -31.79 2.12
C LEU A 85 5.74 -30.76 2.60
N VAL A 86 5.37 -29.93 3.59
CA VAL A 86 6.19 -28.81 4.06
C VAL A 86 7.58 -29.28 4.53
N PRO A 87 7.73 -30.31 5.39
CA PRO A 87 9.05 -30.77 5.81
C PRO A 87 9.87 -31.36 4.67
N GLN A 88 9.23 -32.01 3.71
CA GLN A 88 9.91 -32.62 2.56
C GLN A 88 10.47 -31.54 1.63
N LEU A 89 9.68 -30.50 1.36
CA LEU A 89 10.12 -29.38 0.55
C LEU A 89 11.20 -28.56 1.25
N GLN A 90 11.07 -28.32 2.56
CA GLN A 90 12.11 -27.69 3.38
C GLN A 90 13.45 -28.43 3.25
N GLN A 91 13.45 -29.76 3.39
CA GLN A 91 14.67 -30.56 3.30
C GLN A 91 15.32 -30.49 1.91
N VAL A 92 14.52 -30.52 0.85
CA VAL A 92 15.01 -30.41 -0.52
C VAL A 92 15.61 -29.02 -0.78
N CYS A 93 14.96 -27.95 -0.33
CA CYS A 93 15.48 -26.60 -0.40
C CYS A 93 16.80 -26.45 0.38
N ALA A 94 16.85 -26.97 1.61
CA ALA A 94 18.04 -26.92 2.46
C ALA A 94 19.22 -27.65 1.82
N ARG A 95 19.01 -28.88 1.34
CA ARG A 95 20.04 -29.66 0.62
C ARG A 95 20.53 -28.95 -0.63
N PHE A 96 19.60 -28.38 -1.41
CA PHE A 96 19.96 -27.61 -2.60
C PHE A 96 20.83 -26.40 -2.25
N CYS A 97 20.46 -25.61 -1.23
CA CYS A 97 21.25 -24.44 -0.83
C CYS A 97 22.66 -24.84 -0.37
N LEU A 98 22.77 -25.93 0.41
CA LEU A 98 24.05 -26.48 0.86
C LEU A 98 24.94 -26.96 -0.30
N GLN A 99 24.37 -27.72 -1.25
CA GLN A 99 25.12 -28.24 -2.41
C GLN A 99 25.42 -27.16 -3.44
N SER A 100 24.55 -26.15 -3.54
CA SER A 100 24.73 -25.06 -4.48
C SER A 100 25.72 -24.01 -4.03
N GLY A 101 25.92 -23.87 -2.71
CA GLY A 101 26.65 -22.75 -2.13
C GLY A 101 25.92 -21.41 -2.33
N SER A 102 24.62 -21.46 -2.69
CA SER A 102 23.82 -20.28 -3.01
C SER A 102 22.51 -20.30 -2.23
N SER A 103 22.00 -19.11 -1.89
CA SER A 103 20.69 -18.98 -1.26
C SER A 103 19.56 -19.01 -2.28
N LEU A 104 18.39 -19.43 -1.81
CA LEU A 104 17.13 -19.36 -2.56
C LEU A 104 16.32 -18.17 -2.04
N PHE A 105 15.76 -17.36 -2.93
CA PHE A 105 14.90 -16.23 -2.59
C PHE A 105 13.52 -16.43 -3.19
N ILE A 106 12.48 -16.35 -2.36
CA ILE A 106 11.08 -16.48 -2.77
C ILE A 106 10.42 -15.11 -2.58
N PHE A 107 9.99 -14.52 -3.68
CA PHE A 107 9.23 -13.27 -3.72
C PHE A 107 7.76 -13.59 -4.01
N LEU A 108 6.88 -13.22 -3.07
CA LEU A 108 5.44 -13.31 -3.21
C LEU A 108 4.89 -11.88 -3.35
N ASP A 109 4.55 -11.49 -4.58
CA ASP A 109 4.04 -10.16 -4.88
C ASP A 109 2.51 -10.15 -4.89
N ASP A 110 1.92 -9.03 -4.49
CA ASP A 110 0.48 -8.81 -4.42
C ASP A 110 -0.33 -9.84 -3.58
N ILE A 111 0.17 -10.20 -2.39
CA ILE A 111 -0.49 -11.19 -1.50
C ILE A 111 -1.93 -10.80 -1.11
N HIS A 112 -2.28 -9.52 -1.19
CA HIS A 112 -3.62 -8.99 -0.91
C HIS A 112 -4.71 -9.53 -1.86
N TYR A 113 -4.34 -10.14 -2.99
CA TYR A 113 -5.29 -10.85 -3.86
C TYR A 113 -5.68 -12.24 -3.34
N VAL A 114 -4.91 -12.81 -2.41
CA VAL A 114 -5.32 -14.04 -1.72
C VAL A 114 -6.41 -13.68 -0.72
N LYS A 115 -7.44 -14.53 -0.62
CA LYS A 115 -8.54 -14.32 0.34
C LYS A 115 -7.98 -14.11 1.75
N SER A 116 -8.53 -13.14 2.47
CA SER A 116 -8.07 -12.77 3.82
C SER A 116 -8.10 -13.94 4.83
N SER A 117 -9.00 -14.91 4.64
CA SER A 117 -9.06 -16.15 5.44
C SER A 117 -7.98 -17.19 5.09
N ASP A 118 -7.43 -17.11 3.88
CA ASP A 118 -6.51 -18.09 3.32
C ASP A 118 -5.06 -17.60 3.36
N ALA A 119 -4.83 -16.29 3.27
CA ALA A 119 -3.50 -15.70 3.28
C ALA A 119 -2.65 -16.13 4.50
N PRO A 120 -3.14 -16.13 5.76
CA PRO A 120 -2.36 -16.61 6.90
C PRO A 120 -1.97 -18.09 6.76
N LYS A 121 -2.90 -18.95 6.35
CA LYS A 121 -2.67 -20.39 6.19
C LYS A 121 -1.66 -20.70 5.10
N PHE A 122 -1.76 -20.00 3.97
CA PHE A 122 -0.80 -20.11 2.89
C PHE A 122 0.60 -19.65 3.31
N LEU A 123 0.69 -18.51 4.01
CA LEU A 123 1.95 -18.00 4.52
C LEU A 123 2.57 -18.91 5.57
N ASP A 124 1.77 -19.57 6.41
CA ASP A 124 2.21 -20.56 7.39
C ASP A 124 2.94 -21.73 6.71
N LEU A 125 2.32 -22.31 5.67
CA LEU A 125 2.91 -23.40 4.89
C LEU A 125 4.22 -22.98 4.21
N ILE A 126 4.25 -21.82 3.56
CA ILE A 126 5.47 -21.31 2.91
C ILE A 126 6.55 -20.98 3.94
N HIS A 127 6.19 -20.38 5.07
CA HIS A 127 7.12 -20.10 6.14
C HIS A 127 7.78 -21.37 6.66
N GLY A 128 7.00 -22.44 6.88
CA GLY A 128 7.51 -23.76 7.26
C GLY A 128 8.52 -24.34 6.27
N VAL A 129 8.36 -24.09 4.98
CA VAL A 129 9.32 -24.49 3.93
C VAL A 129 10.64 -23.72 4.03
N THR A 130 10.57 -22.46 4.45
CA THR A 130 11.72 -21.54 4.51
C THR A 130 12.46 -21.58 5.85
N ARG A 131 11.87 -22.19 6.87
CA ARG A 131 12.40 -22.21 8.24
C ARG A 131 13.69 -23.02 8.32
N ASP A 132 14.63 -22.54 9.13
CA ASP A 132 15.90 -23.21 9.44
C ASP A 132 16.71 -23.64 8.21
N CYS A 133 16.58 -22.90 7.10
CA CYS A 133 17.36 -23.13 5.90
C CYS A 133 17.71 -21.81 5.18
N PRO A 134 18.71 -21.81 4.26
CA PRO A 134 19.14 -20.60 3.55
C PRO A 134 18.16 -20.11 2.47
N VAL A 135 16.86 -20.16 2.77
CA VAL A 135 15.77 -19.71 1.91
C VAL A 135 15.17 -18.44 2.50
N TRP A 136 15.14 -17.37 1.72
CA TRP A 136 14.62 -16.08 2.16
C TRP A 136 13.24 -15.83 1.55
N LEU A 137 12.29 -15.47 2.40
CA LEU A 137 10.93 -15.11 2.00
C LEU A 137 10.76 -13.59 2.03
N LYS A 138 10.26 -13.02 0.92
CA LYS A 138 9.80 -11.64 0.87
C LYS A 138 8.39 -11.58 0.32
N VAL A 139 7.48 -11.03 1.12
CA VAL A 139 6.06 -10.91 0.79
C VAL A 139 5.72 -9.44 0.65
N ALA A 140 5.01 -9.06 -0.41
CA ALA A 140 4.49 -7.72 -0.62
C ALA A 140 2.98 -7.74 -0.83
N GLY A 141 2.32 -6.72 -0.29
CA GLY A 141 0.89 -6.49 -0.43
C GLY A 141 0.46 -5.20 0.24
N ILE A 142 -0.84 -4.93 0.19
CA ILE A 142 -1.45 -3.76 0.80
C ILE A 142 -1.80 -4.10 2.25
N GLN A 143 -1.32 -3.30 3.20
CA GLN A 143 -1.38 -3.57 4.63
C GLN A 143 -2.81 -3.84 5.12
N HIS A 144 -3.77 -2.95 4.87
CA HIS A 144 -5.13 -3.09 5.38
C HIS A 144 -6.00 -4.08 4.59
N GLN A 145 -5.49 -4.58 3.46
CA GLN A 145 -6.17 -5.62 2.66
C GLN A 145 -5.61 -7.02 2.90
N THR A 146 -4.50 -7.12 3.63
CA THR A 146 -3.82 -8.38 3.89
C THR A 146 -3.94 -8.75 5.35
N ARG A 147 -4.47 -9.93 5.63
CA ARG A 147 -4.30 -10.56 6.94
C ARG A 147 -3.20 -11.61 6.80
N TRP A 148 -2.07 -11.39 7.46
CA TRP A 148 -0.93 -12.32 7.39
C TRP A 148 -0.74 -13.19 8.63
N PHE A 149 -1.51 -12.93 9.70
CA PHE A 149 -1.43 -13.66 10.96
C PHE A 149 -2.80 -13.82 11.64
N ILE A 150 -3.00 -14.97 12.28
CA ILE A 150 -4.11 -15.28 13.19
C ILE A 150 -3.48 -15.66 14.53
N PRO A 151 -3.90 -15.07 15.67
CA PRO A 151 -3.28 -15.32 16.96
C PRO A 151 -3.71 -16.64 17.63
N ASP A 152 -4.91 -17.16 17.33
CA ASP A 152 -5.45 -18.35 17.98
C ASP A 152 -6.22 -19.27 16.99
N PRO A 153 -5.74 -20.51 16.74
CA PRO A 153 -4.36 -20.90 17.00
C PRO A 153 -3.39 -19.99 16.20
N PRO A 154 -2.14 -19.78 16.65
CA PRO A 154 -1.15 -19.04 15.89
C PRO A 154 -0.99 -19.61 14.48
N THR A 155 -1.23 -18.80 13.44
CA THR A 155 -1.12 -19.24 12.04
C THR A 155 -0.66 -18.10 11.15
N GLY A 156 0.36 -18.34 10.33
CA GLY A 156 0.91 -17.37 9.38
C GLY A 156 2.24 -16.79 9.84
N LEU A 157 2.44 -15.49 9.65
CA LEU A 157 3.71 -14.81 9.96
C LEU A 157 3.54 -13.83 11.12
N GLN A 158 4.02 -14.17 12.32
CA GLN A 158 3.96 -13.24 13.44
C GLN A 158 4.96 -12.10 13.25
N THR A 159 4.49 -10.86 13.23
CA THR A 159 5.34 -9.67 13.14
C THR A 159 6.25 -9.53 14.36
N GLY A 160 7.53 -9.25 14.12
CA GLY A 160 8.56 -9.10 15.15
C GLY A 160 9.20 -10.42 15.58
N HIS A 161 8.57 -11.56 15.28
CA HIS A 161 9.10 -12.89 15.56
C HIS A 161 9.51 -13.58 14.25
N ASP A 162 8.54 -13.85 13.37
CA ASP A 162 8.75 -14.57 12.11
C ASP A 162 9.03 -13.63 10.93
N ALA A 163 8.51 -12.40 10.98
CA ALA A 163 8.61 -11.43 9.90
C ALA A 163 8.89 -10.00 10.39
N ALA A 164 9.70 -9.26 9.62
CA ALA A 164 9.90 -7.82 9.78
C ALA A 164 9.10 -7.06 8.71
N ILE A 165 8.36 -6.04 9.13
CA ILE A 165 7.60 -5.18 8.21
C ILE A 165 8.49 -4.07 7.69
N ILE A 166 8.48 -3.87 6.37
CA ILE A 166 9.14 -2.74 5.71
C ILE A 166 8.07 -1.92 4.99
N ASN A 167 7.74 -0.75 5.55
CA ASN A 167 6.82 0.19 4.92
C ASN A 167 7.56 0.96 3.82
N LEU A 168 6.98 0.95 2.61
CA LEU A 168 7.55 1.65 1.46
C LEU A 168 7.07 3.10 1.34
N ASP A 169 5.92 3.41 1.94
CA ASP A 169 5.33 4.74 1.89
C ASP A 169 5.98 5.66 2.94
N VAL A 170 6.38 6.85 2.49
CA VAL A 170 6.71 7.93 3.40
C VAL A 170 5.44 8.75 3.58
N THR A 171 4.72 8.48 4.65
CA THR A 171 3.40 9.08 4.92
C THR A 171 3.50 10.58 5.18
N LEU A 172 2.39 11.30 4.99
CA LEU A 172 2.27 12.72 5.33
C LEU A 172 2.35 13.00 6.84
N GLU A 173 2.52 11.99 7.69
CA GLU A 173 2.84 12.16 9.11
C GLU A 173 4.21 12.81 9.33
N GLN A 174 5.15 12.62 8.39
CA GLN A 174 6.48 13.23 8.41
C GLN A 174 6.72 13.96 7.09
N PRO A 175 6.02 15.08 6.85
CA PRO A 175 5.86 15.61 5.50
C PRO A 175 7.16 16.25 4.97
N GLU A 176 8.04 16.75 5.85
CA GLU A 176 9.39 17.16 5.48
C GLU A 176 10.23 16.00 4.95
N LYS A 177 10.21 14.84 5.64
CA LYS A 177 10.92 13.64 5.18
C LYS A 177 10.34 13.11 3.87
N ALA A 178 9.01 13.14 3.73
CA ALA A 178 8.33 12.78 2.49
C ALA A 178 8.80 13.66 1.33
N LYS A 179 8.86 14.98 1.53
CA LYS A 179 9.38 15.92 0.53
C LYS A 179 10.82 15.60 0.14
N ILE A 180 11.73 15.48 1.11
CA ILE A 180 13.16 15.21 0.84
C ILE A 180 13.32 13.92 0.05
N PHE A 181 12.60 12.88 0.45
CA PHE A 181 12.63 11.58 -0.22
C PHE A 181 12.13 11.65 -1.67
N LEU A 182 10.94 12.23 -1.88
CA LEU A 182 10.33 12.35 -3.21
C LEU A 182 11.11 13.28 -4.14
N GLU A 183 11.63 14.38 -3.61
CA GLU A 183 12.50 15.30 -4.37
C GLU A 183 13.81 14.60 -4.77
N LYS A 184 14.39 13.77 -3.90
CA LYS A 184 15.58 12.97 -4.24
C LYS A 184 15.30 11.99 -5.39
N ILE A 185 14.14 11.32 -5.38
CA ILE A 185 13.73 10.43 -6.47
C ILE A 185 13.61 11.23 -7.77
N LEU A 186 12.87 12.34 -7.76
CA LEU A 186 12.67 13.18 -8.94
C LEU A 186 13.98 13.73 -9.50
N ARG A 187 14.90 14.12 -8.62
CA ARG A 187 16.23 14.59 -8.98
C ARG A 187 17.01 13.51 -9.72
N GLY A 188 16.97 12.26 -9.28
CA GLY A 188 17.59 11.14 -9.99
C GLY A 188 17.07 10.99 -11.42
N TYR A 189 15.76 11.09 -11.63
CA TYR A 189 15.19 11.09 -13.00
C TYR A 189 15.62 12.30 -13.83
N ALA A 190 15.69 13.49 -13.22
CA ALA A 190 16.13 14.70 -13.90
C ALA A 190 17.61 14.63 -14.29
N GLU A 191 18.46 14.03 -13.45
CA GLU A 191 19.88 13.75 -13.71
C GLU A 191 20.03 12.83 -14.92
N GLU A 192 19.38 11.66 -14.91
CA GLU A 192 19.41 10.69 -16.02
C GLU A 192 18.86 11.29 -17.33
N SER A 193 17.92 12.23 -17.23
CA SER A 193 17.32 12.91 -18.39
C SER A 193 18.07 14.17 -18.84
N ASN A 194 19.22 14.50 -18.24
CA ASN A 194 19.96 15.75 -18.49
C ASN A 194 19.11 17.03 -18.34
N ALA A 195 18.16 17.01 -17.41
CA ALA A 195 17.18 18.07 -17.16
C ALA A 195 17.46 18.85 -15.87
N LEU A 196 18.70 18.80 -15.36
CA LEU A 196 19.11 19.62 -14.23
C LEU A 196 19.43 21.07 -14.64
N PRO A 197 19.23 22.06 -13.74
CA PRO A 197 18.74 21.92 -12.37
C PRO A 197 17.22 21.69 -12.32
N LEU A 198 16.74 20.92 -11.32
CA LEU A 198 15.32 20.58 -11.16
C LEU A 198 14.40 21.82 -11.11
N SER A 199 14.90 22.95 -10.58
CA SER A 199 14.17 24.22 -10.55
C SER A 199 13.84 24.80 -11.94
N GLY A 200 14.58 24.37 -12.97
CA GLY A 200 14.29 24.68 -14.38
C GLY A 200 13.16 23.85 -14.97
N VAL A 201 12.67 22.84 -14.26
CA VAL A 201 11.60 21.93 -14.71
C VAL A 201 10.35 22.13 -13.84
N VAL A 202 10.52 22.11 -12.51
CA VAL A 202 9.44 22.21 -11.52
C VAL A 202 9.82 23.25 -10.47
N SER A 203 8.92 24.20 -10.21
CA SER A 203 9.12 25.20 -9.15
C SER A 203 9.06 24.58 -7.75
N ALA A 204 9.76 25.17 -6.77
CA ALA A 204 9.79 24.64 -5.40
C ALA A 204 8.40 24.52 -4.76
N SER A 205 7.50 25.48 -5.02
CA SER A 205 6.11 25.42 -4.54
C SER A 205 5.28 24.36 -5.26
N ALA A 206 5.57 24.07 -6.54
CA ALA A 206 4.95 22.94 -7.24
C ALA A 206 5.42 21.60 -6.67
N ILE A 207 6.68 21.47 -6.24
CA ILE A 207 7.17 20.27 -5.53
C ILE A 207 6.39 20.07 -4.23
N ASP A 208 6.26 21.12 -3.40
CA ASP A 208 5.46 21.05 -2.17
C ASP A 208 4.03 20.59 -2.48
N ARG A 209 3.43 21.15 -3.54
CA ARG A 209 2.08 20.77 -3.96
C ARG A 209 1.98 19.33 -4.45
N LEU A 210 2.97 18.84 -5.18
CA LEU A 210 3.04 17.45 -5.66
C LEU A 210 3.12 16.48 -4.47
N VAL A 211 3.93 16.78 -3.45
CA VAL A 211 4.06 15.95 -2.24
C VAL A 211 2.72 15.83 -1.52
N LEU A 212 2.01 16.95 -1.35
CA LEU A 212 0.68 16.96 -0.73
C LEU A 212 -0.33 16.16 -1.56
N ALA A 213 -0.39 16.44 -2.86
CA ALA A 213 -1.35 15.84 -3.79
C ALA A 213 -1.13 14.34 -4.03
N SER A 214 0.10 13.85 -3.82
CA SER A 214 0.42 12.42 -3.92
C SER A 214 0.28 11.66 -2.61
N GLY A 215 -0.05 12.33 -1.50
CA GLY A 215 -0.09 11.70 -0.18
C GLY A 215 1.25 11.19 0.32
N GLY A 216 2.38 11.67 -0.22
CA GLY A 216 3.71 11.12 0.07
C GLY A 216 4.06 9.82 -0.70
N VAL A 217 3.18 9.33 -1.58
CA VAL A 217 3.40 8.09 -2.34
C VAL A 217 4.27 8.34 -3.58
N PRO A 218 5.41 7.64 -3.77
CA PRO A 218 6.32 7.89 -4.90
C PRO A 218 5.71 7.70 -6.29
N ARG A 219 4.90 6.65 -6.48
CA ARG A 219 4.27 6.36 -7.77
C ARG A 219 3.31 7.48 -8.18
N ASP A 220 2.44 7.88 -7.27
CA ASP A 220 1.46 8.94 -7.51
C ASP A 220 2.16 10.28 -7.70
N PHE A 221 3.24 10.54 -6.94
CA PHE A 221 4.06 11.73 -7.09
C PHE A 221 4.66 11.84 -8.51
N LEU A 222 5.28 10.77 -9.01
CA LEU A 222 5.88 10.76 -10.36
C LEU A 222 4.82 10.84 -11.46
N THR A 223 3.70 10.11 -11.29
CA THR A 223 2.59 10.12 -12.25
C THR A 223 1.96 11.50 -12.34
N LEU A 224 1.70 12.13 -11.19
CA LEU A 224 1.17 13.49 -11.10
C LEU A 224 2.17 14.52 -11.61
N CYS A 225 3.47 14.36 -11.34
CA CYS A 225 4.51 15.22 -11.88
C CYS A 225 4.53 15.16 -13.43
N ALA A 226 4.47 13.96 -14.00
CA ALA A 226 4.39 13.78 -15.45
C ALA A 226 3.13 14.42 -16.05
N ALA A 227 1.97 14.24 -15.43
CA ALA A 227 0.73 14.90 -15.84
C ALA A 227 0.84 16.43 -15.74
N SER A 228 1.41 16.94 -14.65
CA SER A 228 1.63 18.38 -14.43
C SER A 228 2.58 18.98 -15.47
N LEU A 229 3.59 18.23 -15.92
CA LEU A 229 4.46 18.63 -17.03
C LEU A 229 3.68 18.76 -18.33
N GLN A 230 2.79 17.81 -18.64
CA GLN A 230 1.95 17.91 -19.84
C GLN A 230 0.97 19.09 -19.75
N THR A 231 0.35 19.30 -18.59
CA THR A 231 -0.52 20.46 -18.35
C THR A 231 0.24 21.77 -18.53
N ALA A 232 1.45 21.88 -17.96
CA ALA A 232 2.28 23.07 -18.12
C ALA A 232 2.61 23.31 -19.60
N ARG A 233 2.97 22.28 -20.38
CA ARG A 233 3.31 22.41 -21.82
C ARG A 233 2.19 22.96 -22.69
N GLN A 234 0.93 22.88 -22.26
CA GLN A 234 -0.20 23.46 -22.99
C GLN A 234 -0.26 25.00 -22.90
N ARG A 235 0.49 25.60 -21.96
CA ARG A 235 0.59 27.07 -21.82
C ARG A 235 1.58 27.63 -22.84
N SER A 236 1.18 28.69 -23.53
CA SER A 236 1.93 29.35 -24.62
C SER A 236 3.33 29.90 -24.25
N ASN A 237 3.72 29.93 -22.97
CA ASN A 237 5.04 30.35 -22.48
C ASN A 237 5.44 29.58 -21.21
N ALA A 238 5.23 28.27 -21.19
CA ALA A 238 5.58 27.45 -20.04
C ALA A 238 7.09 27.25 -19.93
N LYS A 239 7.70 27.83 -18.90
CA LYS A 239 9.12 27.64 -18.55
C LYS A 239 9.32 26.53 -17.52
N THR A 240 8.40 26.42 -16.57
CA THR A 240 8.46 25.49 -15.43
C THR A 240 7.05 25.10 -15.01
N VAL A 241 6.89 23.94 -14.38
CA VAL A 241 5.64 23.52 -13.72
C VAL A 241 5.39 24.38 -12.47
N GLY A 242 4.19 24.94 -12.37
CA GLY A 242 3.70 25.70 -11.23
C GLY A 242 2.59 24.99 -10.44
N VAL A 243 2.20 25.59 -9.31
CA VAL A 243 1.13 25.06 -8.42
C VAL A 243 -0.21 24.89 -9.15
N GLN A 244 -0.54 25.78 -10.08
CA GLN A 244 -1.78 25.69 -10.86
C GLN A 244 -1.80 24.48 -11.79
N ASP A 245 -0.66 24.16 -12.41
CA ASP A 245 -0.53 22.99 -13.29
C ASP A 245 -0.74 21.70 -12.49
N VAL A 246 -0.18 21.63 -11.28
CA VAL A 246 -0.35 20.50 -10.36
C VAL A 246 -1.81 20.35 -9.92
N ASN A 247 -2.47 21.45 -9.53
CA ASN A 247 -3.88 21.41 -9.11
C ASN A 247 -4.80 20.92 -10.24
N ASN A 248 -4.57 21.39 -11.47
CA ASN A 248 -5.34 21.00 -12.64
C ASN A 248 -5.11 19.51 -12.96
N ALA A 249 -3.85 19.06 -12.98
CA ALA A 249 -3.51 17.66 -13.21
C ALA A 249 -4.11 16.74 -12.13
N ALA A 250 -4.03 17.14 -10.85
CA ALA A 250 -4.63 16.39 -9.74
C ALA A 250 -6.15 16.30 -9.85
N GLY A 251 -6.82 17.39 -10.26
CA GLY A 251 -8.26 17.40 -10.50
C GLY A 251 -8.68 16.43 -11.61
N ILE A 252 -7.94 16.35 -12.71
CA ILE A 252 -8.22 15.42 -13.81
C ILE A 252 -8.00 13.96 -13.37
N ILE A 253 -6.86 13.67 -12.75
CA ILE A 253 -6.56 12.31 -12.24
C ILE A 253 -7.62 11.87 -11.21
N SER A 254 -8.12 12.81 -10.40
CA SER A 254 -9.23 12.57 -9.46
C SER A 254 -10.46 12.01 -10.14
N GLN A 255 -10.90 12.68 -11.21
CA GLN A 255 -12.14 12.36 -11.90
C GLN A 255 -12.07 10.96 -12.49
N THR A 256 -10.92 10.60 -13.06
CA THR A 256 -10.67 9.24 -13.53
C THR A 256 -10.72 8.23 -12.39
N LYS A 257 -10.03 8.47 -11.27
CA LYS A 257 -10.04 7.56 -10.10
C LYS A 257 -11.45 7.39 -9.49
N GLN A 258 -12.23 8.48 -9.42
CA GLN A 258 -13.61 8.43 -8.91
C GLN A 258 -14.50 7.65 -9.88
N GLN A 259 -14.40 7.91 -11.18
CA GLN A 259 -15.16 7.19 -12.19
C GLN A 259 -14.84 5.69 -12.17
N GLU A 260 -13.56 5.31 -12.10
CA GLU A 260 -13.13 3.91 -12.00
C GLU A 260 -13.72 3.23 -10.74
N LEU A 261 -13.71 3.93 -9.60
CA LEU A 261 -14.29 3.42 -8.35
C LEU A 261 -15.82 3.26 -8.44
N GLU A 262 -16.50 4.19 -9.10
CA GLU A 262 -17.95 4.14 -9.35
C GLU A 262 -18.33 3.03 -10.35
N ASP A 263 -17.57 2.88 -11.43
CA ASP A 263 -17.76 1.82 -12.42
C ASP A 263 -17.55 0.43 -11.79
N ASP A 264 -16.52 0.27 -10.96
CA ASP A 264 -16.28 -0.95 -10.18
C ASP A 264 -17.40 -1.23 -9.18
N ALA A 265 -17.97 -0.18 -8.57
CA ALA A 265 -19.13 -0.29 -7.67
C ALA A 265 -20.39 -0.72 -8.42
N ALA A 266 -20.59 -0.26 -9.65
CA ALA A 266 -21.70 -0.66 -10.50
C ALA A 266 -21.54 -2.11 -11.01
N ALA A 267 -20.30 -2.55 -11.28
CA ALA A 267 -20.01 -3.89 -11.80
C ALA A 267 -19.96 -4.98 -10.72
N THR A 268 -19.59 -4.63 -9.47
CA THR A 268 -19.44 -5.58 -8.36
C THR A 268 -20.28 -5.14 -7.15
N SER A 269 -21.38 -5.83 -6.90
CA SER A 269 -22.21 -5.61 -5.70
C SER A 269 -21.40 -5.90 -4.43
N GLY A 270 -21.27 -4.92 -3.54
CA GLY A 270 -20.67 -5.08 -2.21
C GLY A 270 -19.60 -4.04 -1.89
N ARG A 271 -18.32 -4.39 -2.04
CA ARG A 271 -17.20 -3.62 -1.47
C ARG A 271 -17.02 -2.24 -2.08
N SER A 272 -17.03 -2.11 -3.40
CA SER A 272 -16.81 -0.82 -4.06
C SER A 272 -17.96 0.16 -3.80
N ALA A 273 -19.20 -0.31 -3.74
CA ALA A 273 -20.37 0.50 -3.38
C ALA A 273 -20.27 1.08 -1.95
N ILE A 274 -19.85 0.25 -0.98
CA ILE A 274 -19.59 0.70 0.40
C ILE A 274 -18.55 1.83 0.41
N LEU A 275 -17.46 1.69 -0.37
CA LEU A 275 -16.39 2.69 -0.42
C LEU A 275 -16.85 4.01 -1.04
N VAL A 276 -17.62 3.97 -2.12
CA VAL A 276 -18.20 5.18 -2.74
C VAL A 276 -19.11 5.90 -1.74
N ALA A 277 -20.02 5.16 -1.09
CA ALA A 277 -20.93 5.73 -0.10
C ALA A 277 -20.18 6.32 1.10
N SER A 278 -19.20 5.59 1.64
CA SER A 278 -18.33 6.05 2.73
C SER A 278 -17.56 7.32 2.34
N LEU A 279 -17.00 7.40 1.12
CA LEU A 279 -16.29 8.57 0.62
C LEU A 279 -17.21 9.79 0.56
N ASN A 280 -18.44 9.63 0.07
CA ASN A 280 -19.41 10.72 -0.03
C ASN A 280 -19.80 11.25 1.36
N ILE A 281 -20.03 10.36 2.34
CA ILE A 281 -20.31 10.75 3.74
C ILE A 281 -19.15 11.58 4.32
N VAL A 282 -17.91 11.12 4.12
CA VAL A 282 -16.71 11.85 4.58
C VAL A 282 -16.60 13.22 3.88
N ARG A 283 -16.84 13.27 2.57
CA ARG A 283 -16.82 14.52 1.78
C ARG A 283 -17.87 15.50 2.24
N ASP A 284 -19.10 15.06 2.49
CA ASP A 284 -20.18 15.93 2.96
C ASP A 284 -19.91 16.47 4.36
N PHE A 285 -19.49 15.60 5.28
CA PHE A 285 -19.07 16.02 6.61
C PHE A 285 -17.98 17.11 6.55
N LEU A 286 -16.94 16.90 5.75
CA LEU A 286 -15.81 17.82 5.67
C LEU A 286 -16.13 19.11 4.90
N LEU A 287 -16.64 18.98 3.68
CA LEU A 287 -16.75 20.06 2.72
C LEU A 287 -18.09 20.81 2.80
N SER A 288 -19.12 20.22 3.39
CA SER A 288 -20.45 20.81 3.51
C SER A 288 -20.74 21.20 4.96
N ASP A 289 -20.61 20.28 5.93
CA ASP A 289 -20.93 20.55 7.34
C ASP A 289 -19.86 21.39 8.04
N GLN A 290 -18.59 20.98 7.92
CA GLN A 290 -17.49 21.53 8.73
C GLN A 290 -16.65 22.58 7.99
N GLN A 291 -16.76 22.66 6.66
CA GLN A 291 -15.95 23.54 5.80
C GLN A 291 -14.44 23.44 6.08
N ILE A 292 -13.95 22.20 6.23
CA ILE A 292 -12.56 21.88 6.52
C ILE A 292 -12.13 20.65 5.72
N THR A 293 -10.83 20.41 5.56
CA THR A 293 -10.29 19.34 4.70
C THR A 293 -9.72 18.15 5.46
N PHE A 294 -9.74 18.17 6.78
CA PHE A 294 -9.16 17.12 7.62
C PHE A 294 -10.05 16.89 8.83
N PHE A 295 -10.01 15.68 9.38
CA PHE A 295 -10.84 15.24 10.49
C PHE A 295 -10.06 14.32 11.41
N ARG A 296 -10.65 13.98 12.55
CA ARG A 296 -10.10 13.01 13.50
C ARG A 296 -11.10 11.94 13.88
N ILE A 297 -10.59 10.78 14.31
CA ILE A 297 -11.36 9.63 14.76
C ILE A 297 -10.82 9.22 16.14
N GLU A 298 -11.68 9.06 17.14
CA GLU A 298 -11.24 8.58 18.47
C GLU A 298 -10.84 7.11 18.44
N PHE A 299 -9.84 6.75 19.24
CA PHE A 299 -9.37 5.37 19.35
C PHE A 299 -10.46 4.42 19.83
N ARG A 300 -11.29 4.87 20.77
CA ARG A 300 -12.42 4.09 21.26
C ARG A 300 -13.46 3.84 20.18
N ASP A 301 -13.69 4.82 19.31
CA ASP A 301 -14.70 4.72 18.26
C ASP A 301 -14.29 3.66 17.22
N LYS A 302 -13.01 3.64 16.80
CA LYS A 302 -12.50 2.60 15.88
C LYS A 302 -12.50 1.19 16.47
N GLU A 303 -12.40 1.06 17.80
CA GLU A 303 -12.48 -0.24 18.48
C GLU A 303 -13.90 -0.79 18.49
N LEU A 304 -14.90 0.09 18.65
CA LEU A 304 -16.32 -0.25 18.66
C LEU A 304 -16.88 -0.46 17.24
N HIS A 305 -16.44 0.33 16.27
CA HIS A 305 -16.96 0.37 14.90
C HIS A 305 -15.90 -0.12 13.89
N GLN A 306 -15.46 -1.37 14.05
CA GLN A 306 -14.38 -1.94 13.25
C GLN A 306 -14.72 -2.07 11.75
N GLY A 307 -15.99 -2.27 11.40
CA GLY A 307 -16.42 -2.37 10.00
C GLY A 307 -16.28 -1.02 9.29
N GLU A 308 -16.76 0.03 9.93
CA GLU A 308 -16.70 1.42 9.53
C GLU A 308 -15.26 1.89 9.41
N TYR A 309 -14.45 1.57 10.42
CA TYR A 309 -13.04 1.89 10.39
C TYR A 309 -12.30 1.19 9.24
N ARG A 310 -12.63 -0.07 8.93
CA ARG A 310 -12.06 -0.77 7.75
C ARG A 310 -12.43 -0.10 6.43
N ALA A 311 -13.63 0.48 6.32
CA ALA A 311 -14.01 1.24 5.14
C ALA A 311 -13.11 2.47 4.97
N LEU A 312 -12.84 3.21 6.05
CA LEU A 312 -11.89 4.33 6.02
C LEU A 312 -10.45 3.90 5.72
N GLN A 313 -9.98 2.78 6.28
CA GLN A 313 -8.67 2.23 5.94
C GLN A 313 -8.58 1.87 4.45
N ALA A 314 -9.63 1.30 3.88
CA ALA A 314 -9.69 1.03 2.45
C ALA A 314 -9.73 2.33 1.60
N LEU A 315 -10.39 3.39 2.06
CA LEU A 315 -10.28 4.71 1.42
C LEU A 315 -8.86 5.27 1.48
N ALA A 316 -8.12 5.03 2.57
CA ALA A 316 -6.72 5.41 2.68
C ALA A 316 -5.83 4.60 1.70
N ASP A 317 -6.06 3.29 1.57
CA ASP A 317 -5.37 2.45 0.58
C ASP A 317 -5.63 2.91 -0.87
N LEU A 318 -6.84 3.37 -1.15
CA LEU A 318 -7.24 3.97 -2.43
C LEU A 318 -6.74 5.41 -2.60
N ARG A 319 -6.11 5.99 -1.58
CA ARG A 319 -5.58 7.37 -1.57
C ARG A 319 -6.68 8.43 -1.71
N MET A 320 -7.87 8.14 -1.18
CA MET A 320 -8.96 9.11 -1.07
C MET A 320 -8.85 9.96 0.21
N ILE A 321 -8.17 9.43 1.22
CA ILE A 321 -7.78 10.12 2.46
C ILE A 321 -6.35 9.73 2.84
N HIS A 322 -5.68 10.54 3.65
CA HIS A 322 -4.29 10.34 4.09
C HIS A 322 -4.17 10.44 5.60
N LEU A 323 -3.58 9.44 6.26
CA LEU A 323 -3.23 9.55 7.67
C LEU A 323 -2.09 10.58 7.83
N ILE A 324 -2.35 11.63 8.62
CA ILE A 324 -1.38 12.71 8.87
C ILE A 324 -0.93 12.76 10.33
N ASN A 325 -1.60 12.03 11.23
CA ASN A 325 -1.13 11.80 12.59
C ASN A 325 -1.77 10.55 13.18
N ALA A 326 -0.97 9.52 13.50
CA ALA A 326 -1.46 8.29 14.11
C ALA A 326 -1.93 8.41 15.58
N SER A 327 -1.51 9.45 16.32
CA SER A 327 -1.81 9.55 17.75
C SER A 327 -1.78 10.99 18.27
N LEU A 328 -2.90 11.68 18.10
CA LEU A 328 -3.11 13.02 18.64
C LEU A 328 -3.76 12.94 20.02
N SER A 329 -3.11 13.51 21.04
CA SER A 329 -3.66 13.57 22.40
C SER A 329 -4.69 14.70 22.56
N ASP A 330 -5.77 14.40 23.28
CA ASP A 330 -6.75 15.40 23.69
C ASP A 330 -6.16 16.37 24.74
N PRO A 331 -6.36 17.69 24.61
CA PRO A 331 -5.81 18.66 25.56
C PRO A 331 -6.51 18.67 26.92
N HIS A 332 -7.76 18.21 27.00
CA HIS A 332 -8.60 18.32 28.20
C HIS A 332 -8.86 16.97 28.87
N HIS A 333 -8.79 15.86 28.13
CA HIS A 333 -9.06 14.52 28.63
C HIS A 333 -7.83 13.64 28.54
N ALA A 334 -7.14 13.45 29.67
CA ALA A 334 -6.02 12.54 29.77
C ALA A 334 -6.43 11.13 29.30
N GLY A 335 -5.59 10.50 28.47
CA GLY A 335 -5.82 9.16 27.93
C GLY A 335 -6.66 9.10 26.65
N LYS A 336 -7.39 10.16 26.28
CA LYS A 336 -8.09 10.20 24.99
C LYS A 336 -7.12 10.53 23.85
N ARG A 337 -7.15 9.69 22.82
CA ARG A 337 -6.31 9.81 21.62
C ARG A 337 -7.15 9.63 20.37
N SER A 338 -6.72 10.29 19.31
CA SER A 338 -7.36 10.22 18.00
C SER A 338 -6.33 10.06 16.89
N GLU A 339 -6.72 9.40 15.81
CA GLU A 339 -6.04 9.51 14.52
C GLU A 339 -6.54 10.75 13.80
N VAL A 340 -5.69 11.34 12.95
CA VAL A 340 -6.05 12.51 12.13
C VAL A 340 -5.82 12.19 10.67
N TYR A 341 -6.83 12.42 9.86
CA TYR A 341 -6.85 12.16 8.44
C TYR A 341 -7.08 13.44 7.64
N LEU A 342 -6.35 13.58 6.54
CA LEU A 342 -6.53 14.61 5.52
C LEU A 342 -7.33 14.02 4.36
N LEU A 343 -8.37 14.71 3.90
CA LEU A 343 -9.03 14.39 2.65
C LEU A 343 -8.05 14.62 1.50
N ASP A 344 -8.00 13.70 0.54
CA ASP A 344 -7.08 13.85 -0.59
C ASP A 344 -7.37 15.14 -1.38
N LEU A 345 -6.31 15.79 -1.86
CA LEU A 345 -6.41 17.08 -2.54
C LEU A 345 -7.40 17.03 -3.71
N SER A 346 -7.36 15.92 -4.44
CA SER A 346 -8.15 15.66 -5.64
C SER A 346 -9.66 15.73 -5.37
N GLN A 347 -10.10 15.55 -4.12
CA GLN A 347 -11.50 15.56 -3.71
C GLN A 347 -12.08 16.98 -3.55
N TYR A 348 -11.22 18.01 -3.51
CA TYR A 348 -11.64 19.40 -3.33
C TYR A 348 -10.89 20.42 -4.21
N SER A 349 -10.00 19.97 -5.09
CA SER A 349 -9.21 20.83 -6.00
C SER A 349 -9.87 21.12 -7.36
N GLY A 350 -11.12 20.69 -7.59
CA GLY A 350 -11.87 20.92 -8.84
C GLY A 350 -12.15 22.40 -9.16
N SER A 351 -12.83 22.65 -10.29
CA SER A 351 -12.94 23.95 -11.00
C SER A 351 -13.37 25.16 -10.18
N ARG A 352 -13.87 24.98 -8.95
CA ARG A 352 -13.91 26.01 -7.91
C ARG A 352 -13.65 25.37 -6.55
N LEU A 353 -12.45 25.59 -5.98
CA LEU A 353 -12.25 25.44 -4.53
C LEU A 353 -13.40 26.15 -3.82
N LYS A 354 -14.18 25.41 -3.00
CA LYS A 354 -15.26 25.99 -2.19
C LYS A 354 -14.68 27.19 -1.44
N GLN A 355 -15.39 28.32 -1.47
CA GLN A 355 -14.95 29.54 -0.79
C GLN A 355 -14.97 29.33 0.72
N ASN A 356 -14.10 30.03 1.45
CA ASN A 356 -14.07 30.04 2.92
C ASN A 356 -13.76 28.69 3.58
N LEU A 357 -13.21 27.73 2.83
CA LEU A 357 -12.80 26.41 3.29
C LEU A 357 -11.49 26.48 4.07
N TYR A 358 -11.41 25.84 5.23
CA TYR A 358 -10.15 25.65 5.95
C TYR A 358 -9.37 24.47 5.36
N VAL A 359 -8.27 24.79 4.68
CA VAL A 359 -7.43 23.83 3.98
C VAL A 359 -6.14 23.62 4.76
N LEU A 360 -5.83 22.36 5.06
CA LEU A 360 -4.50 21.98 5.50
C LEU A 360 -3.62 21.78 4.25
N ASP A 361 -2.71 22.71 4.04
CA ASP A 361 -1.79 22.75 2.91
C ASP A 361 -0.37 22.38 3.37
N PHE A 362 0.56 22.31 2.42
CA PHE A 362 1.96 22.01 2.69
C PHE A 362 2.87 23.05 2.06
N GLU A 363 3.71 23.69 2.87
CA GLU A 363 4.66 24.70 2.40
C GLU A 363 6.00 24.55 3.12
N LYS A 364 7.08 24.53 2.34
CA LYS A 364 8.46 24.53 2.85
C LYS A 364 8.73 23.43 3.90
N GLY A 365 8.12 22.25 3.75
CA GLY A 365 8.32 21.16 4.72
C GLY A 365 7.32 21.13 5.88
N HIS A 366 6.41 22.10 5.97
CA HIS A 366 5.49 22.23 7.11
C HIS A 366 4.02 22.20 6.68
N MET A 367 3.18 21.63 7.53
CA MET A 367 1.73 21.75 7.38
C MET A 367 1.28 23.18 7.71
N VAL A 368 0.42 23.73 6.86
CA VAL A 368 -0.08 25.11 6.98
C VAL A 368 -1.58 25.12 6.87
N LEU A 369 -2.27 25.59 7.91
CA LEU A 369 -3.71 25.80 7.88
C LEU A 369 -4.01 27.17 7.28
N LYS A 370 -4.81 27.19 6.22
CA LYS A 370 -5.22 28.41 5.51
C LYS A 370 -6.71 28.41 5.26
N ARG A 371 -7.27 29.59 5.02
CA ARG A 371 -8.65 29.73 4.59
C ARG A 371 -8.70 30.19 3.13
N THR A 372 -9.42 29.46 2.29
CA THR A 372 -9.49 29.77 0.86
C THR A 372 -10.17 31.12 0.62
N ARG A 373 -9.59 31.93 -0.28
CA ARG A 373 -10.09 33.28 -0.64
C ARG A 373 -10.30 34.20 0.57
N SER A 374 -9.43 34.08 1.56
CA SER A 374 -9.42 34.93 2.76
C SER A 374 -8.09 35.67 2.89
N SER A 375 -8.14 36.83 3.54
CA SER A 375 -6.95 37.55 4.02
C SER A 375 -6.49 37.09 5.42
N GLU A 376 -7.16 36.08 6.01
CA GLU A 376 -6.75 35.51 7.30
C GLU A 376 -5.32 34.98 7.19
N PRO A 377 -4.43 35.33 8.14
CA PRO A 377 -3.05 34.85 8.11
C PRO A 377 -3.02 33.33 8.25
N ALA A 378 -2.18 32.71 7.42
CA ALA A 378 -1.92 31.29 7.48
C ALA A 378 -1.30 30.90 8.83
N ARG A 379 -1.73 29.77 9.40
CA ARG A 379 -1.13 29.22 10.62
C ARG A 379 -0.19 28.08 10.25
N VAL A 380 1.09 28.23 10.58
CA VAL A 380 2.15 27.28 10.22
C VAL A 380 2.45 26.35 11.39
N GLY A 381 2.52 25.04 11.12
CA GLY A 381 2.92 23.99 12.06
C GLY A 381 4.43 23.71 12.00
N ASP A 382 5.26 24.76 12.12
CA ASP A 382 6.73 24.69 12.04
C ASP A 382 7.37 24.10 13.32
N THR A 383 6.60 23.93 14.39
CA THR A 383 7.01 23.23 15.62
C THR A 383 6.00 22.14 15.98
N VAL A 384 6.44 21.13 16.74
CA VAL A 384 5.57 20.04 17.21
C VAL A 384 4.34 20.58 17.95
N LEU A 385 4.51 21.58 18.82
CA LEU A 385 3.40 22.17 19.58
C LEU A 385 2.40 22.91 18.67
N LYS A 386 2.89 23.67 17.69
CA LYS A 386 2.02 24.37 16.73
C LYS A 386 1.31 23.38 15.82
N LEU A 387 2.00 22.35 15.33
CA LEU A 387 1.40 21.28 14.54
C LEU A 387 0.28 20.56 15.32
N VAL A 388 0.55 20.14 16.56
CA VAL A 388 -0.48 19.53 17.43
C VAL A 388 -1.65 20.47 17.65
N SER A 389 -1.41 21.77 17.88
CA SER A 389 -2.46 22.78 18.02
C SER A 389 -3.30 22.94 16.74
N LEU A 390 -2.68 22.86 15.56
CA LEU A 390 -3.38 22.87 14.27
C LEU A 390 -4.27 21.64 14.12
N LEU A 391 -3.72 20.45 14.34
CA LEU A 391 -4.43 19.18 14.15
C LEU A 391 -5.60 19.02 15.13
N ARG A 392 -5.51 19.57 16.34
CA ARG A 392 -6.62 19.59 17.31
C ARG A 392 -7.85 20.37 16.85
N ARG A 393 -7.73 21.20 15.81
CA ARG A 393 -8.88 21.89 15.20
C ARG A 393 -9.70 20.98 14.30
N ALA A 394 -9.21 19.77 14.01
CA ALA A 394 -9.95 18.78 13.25
C ALA A 394 -11.30 18.45 13.94
N PRO A 395 -12.42 18.49 13.21
CA PRO A 395 -13.68 18.00 13.72
C PRO A 395 -13.62 16.48 13.93
N MET A 396 -14.40 15.97 14.88
CA MET A 396 -14.51 14.54 15.13
C MET A 396 -15.51 13.92 14.17
N LEU A 397 -15.08 12.92 13.39
CA LEU A 397 -15.99 12.08 12.61
C LEU A 397 -16.39 10.88 13.50
N ASN A 398 -17.66 10.78 13.84
CA ASN A 398 -18.20 9.58 14.49
C ASN A 398 -18.41 8.50 13.43
N LEU A 399 -17.85 7.31 13.66
CA LEU A 399 -17.91 6.21 12.70
C LEU A 399 -19.32 5.71 12.43
N ASP A 400 -20.26 5.86 13.37
CA ASP A 400 -21.69 5.55 13.18
C ASP A 400 -22.30 6.20 11.93
N ARG A 401 -21.75 7.35 11.50
CA ARG A 401 -22.19 8.00 10.25
C ARG A 401 -21.99 7.13 9.01
N LEU A 402 -21.11 6.13 9.08
CA LEU A 402 -20.79 5.21 7.99
C LEU A 402 -21.59 3.91 8.08
N SER A 403 -22.32 3.65 9.18
CA SER A 403 -22.99 2.36 9.40
C SER A 403 -24.02 2.05 8.30
N ASP A 404 -24.80 3.05 7.88
CA ASP A 404 -25.78 2.90 6.78
C ASP A 404 -25.13 2.54 5.44
N SER A 405 -23.86 2.90 5.25
CA SER A 405 -23.11 2.58 4.02
C SER A 405 -22.55 1.15 4.00
N ILE A 406 -22.56 0.44 5.13
CA ILE A 406 -21.91 -0.87 5.32
C ILE A 406 -22.94 -1.99 5.43
N LEU A 407 -24.18 -1.67 5.76
CA LEU A 407 -25.27 -2.63 5.70
C LEU A 407 -25.44 -3.11 4.25
N PRO A 408 -25.47 -4.44 4.00
CA PRO A 408 -25.76 -4.93 2.67
C PRO A 408 -27.14 -4.41 2.25
N ALA A 409 -27.24 -3.92 1.02
CA ALA A 409 -28.52 -3.64 0.36
C ALA A 409 -29.28 -4.96 0.14
N HIS A 410 -29.83 -5.49 1.23
CA HIS A 410 -30.76 -6.60 1.29
C HIS A 410 -31.83 -6.17 2.29
N ASP A 411 -32.64 -5.19 1.89
CA ASP A 411 -34.03 -4.94 2.35
C ASP A 411 -34.57 -3.61 1.77
N LEU A 412 -34.50 -3.47 0.43
CA LEU A 412 -35.38 -2.61 -0.37
C LEU A 412 -35.71 -3.29 -1.69
#